data_AF-A0A9E3JF26-F1
#
_entry.id   AF-A0A9E3JF26-F1
#
_cell.length_a   1.000
_cell.length_b   1.000
_cell.length_c   1.000
_cell.angle_alpha   90.00
_cell.angle_beta   90.00
_cell.angle_gamma   90.00
#
_symmetry.space_group_name_H-M   'P 1'
#
loop_
_entity.id
_entity.type
_entity.pdbx_description
1 polymer ?
#
loop_
_entity_poly.entity_id
_entity_poly.type
_entity_poly.pdbx_seq_one_letter_code
_entity_poly.pdbx_strand_id
1 'polypeptide(L)'
;MGQGQQEQVATSLAGAVSEEISASLAPVDAELERRYPGDPGTRQPVHTVYVPGDVFASDTIRSWGEKALAALDEHAPDAASFAAVLGLRDELAEPVYARVRAKLEREPIEDLRVDFEDGYGPRPDAEEDETAARAARLIAEAYKNGTAAPYM
;
A
#
# COMPACT_ATOMS: atom_id res chain seq x y z
N MET A 1 11.49 60.20 -9.07
CA MET A 1 10.71 59.20 -9.83
C MET A 1 11.36 57.85 -9.57
N GLY A 2 10.77 56.80 -9.04
CA GLY A 2 9.51 56.58 -8.34
C GLY A 2 9.76 55.41 -7.37
N GLN A 3 9.24 55.50 -6.14
CA GLN A 3 9.32 54.41 -5.18
C GLN A 3 8.32 53.33 -5.61
N GLY A 4 8.81 52.16 -6.03
CA GLY A 4 7.96 51.00 -6.26
C GLY A 4 7.46 50.47 -4.92
N GLN A 5 6.16 50.61 -4.67
CA GLN A 5 5.49 49.93 -3.56
C GLN A 5 5.56 48.43 -3.82
N GLN A 6 6.32 47.69 -2.99
CA GLN A 6 6.14 46.26 -2.88
C GLN A 6 4.81 46.03 -2.14
N GLU A 7 3.76 45.66 -2.86
CA GLU A 7 2.52 45.18 -2.25
C GLU A 7 2.81 43.89 -1.49
N GLN A 8 2.55 43.91 -0.18
CA GLN A 8 2.66 42.73 0.66
C GLN A 8 1.47 41.81 0.35
N VAL A 9 1.68 40.82 -0.50
CA VAL A 9 0.64 39.84 -0.85
C VAL A 9 0.41 38.92 0.35
N ALA A 10 -0.84 38.84 0.80
CA ALA A 10 -1.22 37.90 1.86
C ALA A 10 -1.11 36.46 1.35
N THR A 11 -0.38 35.60 2.07
CA THR A 11 -0.22 34.18 1.76
C THR A 11 -1.20 33.29 2.55
N SER A 12 -2.26 33.88 3.10
CA SER A 12 -3.29 33.21 3.90
C SER A 12 -4.69 33.62 3.48
N LEU A 13 -5.63 32.69 3.50
CA LEU A 13 -7.05 32.98 3.31
C LEU A 13 -7.58 33.78 4.50
N ALA A 14 -8.47 34.74 4.22
CA ALA A 14 -9.18 35.47 5.26
C ALA A 14 -10.16 34.54 5.99
N GLY A 15 -10.35 34.73 7.30
CA GLY A 15 -11.21 33.84 8.12
C GLY A 15 -12.62 33.68 7.57
N ALA A 16 -13.24 34.76 7.07
CA ALA A 16 -14.56 34.72 6.46
C ALA A 16 -14.63 33.83 5.21
N VAL A 17 -13.55 33.80 4.41
CA VAL A 17 -13.47 32.92 3.22
C VAL A 17 -13.38 31.46 3.66
N SER A 18 -12.59 31.16 4.68
CA SER A 18 -12.52 29.81 5.25
C SER A 18 -13.86 29.35 5.82
N GLU A 19 -14.57 30.22 6.54
CA GLU A 19 -15.90 29.93 7.10
C GLU A 19 -16.94 29.67 6.00
N GLU A 20 -16.95 30.46 4.93
CA GLU A 20 -17.84 30.28 3.79
C GLU A 20 -17.58 28.95 3.07
N ILE A 21 -16.31 28.62 2.84
CA ILE A 21 -15.90 27.34 2.24
C ILE A 21 -16.31 26.16 3.14
N SER A 22 -16.05 26.24 4.45
CA SER A 22 -16.46 25.20 5.41
C SER A 22 -17.98 25.01 5.41
N ALA A 23 -18.76 26.09 5.37
CA ALA A 23 -20.22 26.00 5.30
C ALA A 23 -20.69 25.34 3.98
N SER A 24 -20.04 25.66 2.86
CA SER A 24 -20.32 25.04 1.57
C SER A 24 -19.97 23.55 1.54
N LEU A 25 -18.94 23.11 2.29
CA LEU A 25 -18.47 21.73 2.32
C LEU A 25 -19.17 20.86 3.37
N ALA A 26 -19.82 21.45 4.37
CA ALA A 26 -20.47 20.70 5.45
C ALA A 26 -21.41 19.55 4.99
N PRO A 27 -22.21 19.67 3.91
CA PRO A 27 -23.00 18.53 3.41
C PRO A 27 -22.15 17.41 2.82
N VAL A 28 -21.02 17.75 2.19
CA VAL A 28 -20.06 16.78 1.63
C VAL A 28 -19.31 16.10 2.77
N ASP A 29 -18.89 16.85 3.80
CA ASP A 29 -18.24 16.30 4.98
C ASP A 29 -19.14 15.28 5.68
N ALA A 30 -20.43 15.60 5.88
CA ALA A 30 -21.40 14.67 6.46
C ALA A 30 -21.62 13.41 5.60
N GLU A 31 -21.58 13.54 4.27
CA GLU A 31 -21.65 12.41 3.34
C GLU A 31 -20.41 11.53 3.45
N LEU A 32 -19.22 12.13 3.49
CA LEU A 32 -17.95 11.45 3.63
C LEU A 32 -17.84 10.73 4.97
N GLU A 33 -18.21 11.38 6.07
CA GLU A 33 -18.22 10.76 7.40
C GLU A 33 -19.15 9.54 7.44
N ARG A 34 -20.33 9.62 6.79
CA ARG A 34 -21.24 8.47 6.70
C ARG A 34 -20.69 7.33 5.86
N ARG A 35 -20.05 7.62 4.72
CA ARG A 35 -19.51 6.59 3.80
C ARG A 35 -18.18 6.01 4.27
N TYR A 36 -17.39 6.80 4.98
CA TYR A 36 -16.03 6.49 5.40
C TYR A 36 -15.91 6.79 6.90
N PRO A 37 -16.51 5.97 7.78
CA PRO A 37 -16.56 6.21 9.23
C PRO A 37 -15.19 6.09 9.92
N GLY A 38 -14.09 6.06 9.17
CA GLY A 38 -12.74 5.84 9.66
C GLY A 38 -12.38 4.37 9.81
N ASP A 39 -11.46 4.08 10.73
CA ASP A 39 -10.93 2.74 10.97
C ASP A 39 -12.02 1.83 11.58
N PRO A 40 -12.44 0.76 10.88
CA PRO A 40 -13.43 -0.17 11.40
C PRO A 40 -12.90 -1.07 12.54
N GLY A 41 -11.63 -0.95 12.92
CA GLY A 41 -10.97 -1.79 13.93
C GLY A 41 -10.73 -3.22 13.46
N THR A 42 -10.88 -3.48 12.16
CA THR A 42 -10.55 -4.77 11.54
C THR A 42 -9.07 -4.84 11.23
N ARG A 43 -8.57 -6.05 10.95
CA ARG A 43 -7.19 -6.24 10.50
C ARG A 43 -6.94 -5.38 9.25
N GLN A 44 -5.83 -4.65 9.27
CA GLN A 44 -5.27 -3.93 8.13
C GLN A 44 -4.00 -4.67 7.63
N PRO A 45 -3.67 -4.58 6.33
CA PRO A 45 -2.43 -5.14 5.82
C PRO A 45 -1.22 -4.41 6.41
N VAL A 46 -0.24 -5.15 6.91
CA VAL A 46 1.05 -4.56 7.32
C VAL A 46 1.96 -4.39 6.11
N HIS A 47 1.90 -5.34 5.17
CA HIS A 47 2.67 -5.30 3.92
C HIS A 47 1.78 -5.08 2.70
N THR A 48 1.86 -3.87 2.14
CA THR A 48 1.25 -3.49 0.86
C THR A 48 2.33 -3.32 -0.20
N VAL A 49 2.10 -3.86 -1.39
CA VAL A 49 2.98 -3.71 -2.55
C VAL A 49 2.21 -3.25 -3.77
N TYR A 50 2.88 -2.45 -4.60
CA TYR A 50 2.40 -2.04 -5.91
C TYR A 50 3.24 -2.75 -6.97
N VAL A 51 2.59 -3.39 -7.92
CA VAL A 51 3.25 -4.15 -9.00
C VAL A 51 2.79 -3.58 -10.34
N PRO A 52 3.72 -3.14 -11.22
CA PRO A 52 3.35 -2.68 -12.55
C PRO A 52 2.54 -3.71 -13.33
N GLY A 53 1.53 -3.25 -14.07
CA GLY A 53 0.60 -4.13 -14.79
C GLY A 53 1.26 -5.10 -15.78
N ASP A 54 2.37 -4.70 -16.40
CA ASP A 54 3.19 -5.52 -17.30
C ASP A 54 4.05 -6.57 -16.58
N VAL A 55 4.40 -6.32 -15.32
CA VAL A 55 5.22 -7.21 -14.49
C VAL A 55 4.38 -8.20 -13.68
N PHE A 56 3.14 -7.84 -13.35
CA PHE A 56 2.26 -8.71 -12.56
C PHE A 56 1.97 -10.04 -13.27
N ALA A 57 2.22 -11.14 -12.56
CA ALA A 57 2.12 -12.51 -13.05
C ALA A 57 1.37 -13.41 -12.04
N SER A 58 0.91 -14.56 -12.52
CA SER A 58 0.15 -15.52 -11.68
C SER A 58 0.94 -16.07 -10.50
N ASP A 59 2.28 -16.03 -10.56
CA ASP A 59 3.16 -16.53 -9.51
C ASP A 59 3.87 -15.45 -8.70
N THR A 60 3.54 -14.16 -8.90
CA THR A 60 4.20 -13.03 -8.20
C THR A 60 4.20 -13.23 -6.69
N ILE A 61 3.05 -13.55 -6.07
CA ILE A 61 2.93 -13.74 -4.62
C ILE A 61 3.81 -14.90 -4.13
N ARG A 62 3.73 -16.05 -4.79
CA ARG A 62 4.52 -17.24 -4.42
C ARG A 62 6.01 -16.96 -4.56
N SER A 63 6.44 -16.42 -5.70
CA SER A 63 7.86 -16.15 -5.99
C SER A 63 8.44 -15.15 -4.99
N TRP A 64 7.69 -14.11 -4.61
CA TRP A 64 8.13 -13.13 -3.62
C TRP A 64 8.19 -13.73 -2.23
N GLY A 65 7.22 -14.58 -1.85
CA GLY A 65 7.26 -15.32 -0.58
C GLY A 65 8.46 -16.25 -0.45
N GLU A 66 8.78 -17.01 -1.50
CA GLU A 66 9.97 -17.87 -1.53
C GLU A 66 11.26 -17.07 -1.37
N LYS A 67 11.37 -15.92 -2.06
CA LYS A 67 12.52 -15.02 -1.94
C LYS A 67 12.63 -14.39 -0.55
N ALA A 68 11.51 -13.99 0.05
CA ALA A 68 11.48 -13.41 1.38
C ALA A 68 11.89 -14.43 2.46
N LEU A 69 11.42 -15.67 2.34
CA LEU A 69 11.84 -16.76 3.22
C LEU A 69 13.33 -17.08 3.06
N ALA A 70 13.82 -17.14 1.83
CA ALA A 70 15.26 -17.35 1.58
C ALA A 70 16.11 -16.24 2.20
N ALA A 71 15.69 -14.98 2.08
CA ALA A 71 16.38 -13.85 2.70
C ALA A 71 16.35 -13.91 4.23
N LEU A 72 15.23 -14.33 4.83
CA LEU A 72 15.13 -14.55 6.27
C LEU A 72 16.09 -15.67 6.72
N ASP A 73 16.08 -16.80 6.02
CA ASP A 73 16.94 -17.95 6.32
C ASP A 73 18.44 -17.61 6.18
N GLU A 74 18.81 -16.77 5.20
CA GLU A 74 20.20 -16.36 4.98
C GLU A 74 20.70 -15.37 6.04
N HIS A 75 19.90 -14.38 6.40
CA HIS A 75 20.36 -13.23 7.19
C HIS A 75 19.95 -13.26 8.67
N ALA A 76 18.91 -14.01 9.02
CA ALA A 76 18.42 -14.15 10.38
C ALA A 76 17.79 -15.54 10.58
N PRO A 77 18.58 -16.63 10.52
CA PRO A 77 18.08 -18.01 10.51
C PRO A 77 17.35 -18.44 11.80
N ASP A 78 17.57 -17.72 12.90
CA ASP A 78 16.99 -18.00 14.20
C ASP A 78 16.50 -16.73 14.92
N ALA A 79 15.68 -16.96 15.94
CA ALA A 79 15.06 -15.88 16.71
C ALA A 79 16.07 -14.96 17.39
N ALA A 80 17.22 -15.48 17.84
CA ALA A 80 18.26 -14.68 18.49
C ALA A 80 18.93 -13.72 17.50
N SER A 81 19.30 -14.21 16.33
CA SER A 81 19.87 -13.42 15.24
C SER A 81 18.88 -12.37 14.74
N PHE A 82 17.61 -12.75 14.56
CA PHE A 82 16.54 -11.84 14.17
C PHE A 82 16.31 -10.72 15.20
N ALA A 83 16.25 -11.08 16.49
CA ALA A 83 16.10 -10.13 17.58
C ALA A 83 17.27 -9.16 17.69
N ALA A 84 18.50 -9.64 17.50
CA ALA A 84 19.70 -8.81 17.55
C ALA A 84 19.69 -7.74 16.43
N VAL A 85 19.29 -8.11 15.21
CA VAL A 85 19.20 -7.18 14.08
C VAL A 85 18.11 -6.12 14.29
N LEU A 86 16.98 -6.51 14.86
CA LEU A 86 15.84 -5.63 15.08
C LEU A 86 15.84 -4.89 16.43
N GLY A 87 16.82 -5.16 17.29
CA GLY A 87 16.88 -4.60 18.65
C GLY A 87 15.71 -5.03 19.54
N LEU A 88 15.21 -6.25 19.36
CA LEU A 88 14.12 -6.79 20.18
C LEU A 88 14.64 -7.26 21.54
N ARG A 89 13.77 -7.18 22.56
CA ARG A 89 14.02 -7.79 23.86
C ARG A 89 13.99 -9.31 23.72
N ASP A 90 14.84 -10.03 24.46
CA ASP A 90 14.96 -11.49 24.37
C ASP A 90 13.62 -12.24 24.52
N GLU A 91 12.75 -11.76 25.41
CA GLU A 91 11.40 -12.33 25.62
C GLU A 91 10.49 -12.24 24.38
N LEU A 92 10.79 -11.33 23.45
CA LEU A 92 10.05 -11.15 22.19
C LEU A 92 10.69 -11.88 21.01
N ALA A 93 11.93 -12.34 21.13
CA ALA A 93 12.69 -12.92 20.03
C ALA A 93 11.93 -14.06 19.34
N GLU A 94 11.66 -15.13 20.07
CA GLU A 94 10.95 -16.31 19.59
C GLU A 94 9.52 -16.00 19.11
N PRO A 95 8.66 -15.33 19.91
CA PRO A 95 7.28 -15.09 19.48
C PRO A 95 7.18 -14.20 18.23
N VAL A 96 8.08 -13.22 18.05
CA VAL A 96 8.05 -12.37 16.86
C VAL A 96 8.61 -13.12 15.65
N TYR A 97 9.75 -13.80 15.80
CA TYR A 97 10.35 -14.58 14.71
C TYR A 97 9.38 -15.62 14.16
N ALA A 98 8.76 -16.42 15.04
CA ALA A 98 7.78 -17.43 14.64
C ALA A 98 6.56 -16.82 13.90
N ARG A 99 6.09 -15.64 14.33
CA ARG A 99 4.98 -14.94 13.67
C ARG A 99 5.36 -14.39 12.30
N VAL A 100 6.55 -13.81 12.17
CA VAL A 100 7.07 -13.30 10.89
C VAL A 100 7.24 -14.44 9.91
N ARG A 101 7.87 -15.55 10.32
CA ARG A 101 8.02 -16.72 9.46
C ARG A 101 6.67 -17.28 9.01
N ALA A 102 5.74 -17.47 9.94
CA ALA A 102 4.39 -17.94 9.62
C ALA A 102 3.63 -16.99 8.67
N LYS A 103 3.88 -15.68 8.78
CA LYS A 103 3.34 -14.67 7.87
C LYS A 103 3.90 -14.85 6.46
N LEU A 104 5.21 -14.94 6.31
CA LEU A 104 5.86 -15.15 5.02
C LEU A 104 5.46 -16.47 4.36
N GLU A 105 5.19 -17.51 5.15
CA GLU A 105 4.73 -18.82 4.63
C GLU A 105 3.28 -18.79 4.13
N ARG A 106 2.39 -18.04 4.77
CA ARG A 106 0.94 -18.08 4.49
C ARG A 106 0.40 -16.89 3.71
N GLU A 107 0.93 -15.72 4.00
CA GLU A 107 0.50 -14.42 3.49
C GLU A 107 1.74 -13.54 3.23
N PRO A 108 2.66 -13.95 2.34
CA PRO A 108 3.91 -13.22 2.09
C PRO A 108 3.68 -11.80 1.59
N ILE A 109 2.54 -11.56 0.94
CA ILE A 109 2.02 -10.25 0.56
C ILE A 109 0.59 -10.18 1.07
N GLU A 110 0.27 -9.18 1.89
CA GLU A 110 -1.08 -9.02 2.43
C GLU A 110 -1.97 -8.28 1.45
N ASP A 111 -1.46 -7.20 0.88
CA ASP A 111 -2.16 -6.29 -0.04
C ASP A 111 -1.29 -6.12 -1.30
N LEU A 112 -1.77 -6.65 -2.43
CA LEU A 112 -1.10 -6.54 -3.72
C LEU A 112 -1.99 -5.69 -4.62
N ARG A 113 -1.45 -4.57 -5.07
CA ARG A 113 -2.12 -3.64 -5.97
C ARG A 113 -1.43 -3.65 -7.31
N VAL A 114 -2.19 -3.90 -8.36
CA VAL A 114 -1.68 -3.76 -9.73
C VAL A 114 -1.75 -2.29 -10.10
N ASP A 115 -0.60 -1.72 -10.43
CA ASP A 115 -0.46 -0.30 -10.74
C ASP A 115 -0.12 -0.07 -12.21
N PHE A 116 -0.65 1.01 -12.78
CA PHE A 116 -0.44 1.44 -14.17
C PHE A 116 0.24 2.81 -14.25
N GLU A 117 0.66 3.34 -13.10
CA GLU A 117 1.42 4.59 -13.01
C GLU A 117 2.93 4.30 -13.00
N ASP A 118 3.49 4.14 -11.80
CA ASP A 118 4.94 4.10 -11.59
C ASP A 118 5.51 2.73 -11.96
N GLY A 119 6.54 2.73 -12.80
CA GLY A 119 7.19 1.53 -13.30
C GLY A 119 6.52 0.89 -14.53
N TYR A 120 5.21 1.10 -14.74
CA TYR A 120 4.51 0.68 -15.97
C TYR A 120 4.89 1.58 -17.17
N GLY A 121 4.88 2.89 -16.91
CA GLY A 121 5.24 3.93 -17.88
C GLY A 121 4.15 4.22 -18.92
N PRO A 122 4.35 5.24 -19.77
CA PRO A 122 3.35 5.63 -20.76
C PRO A 122 3.24 4.60 -21.88
N ARG A 123 2.03 4.08 -22.13
CA ARG A 123 1.72 3.15 -23.22
C ARG A 123 0.62 3.70 -24.13
N PRO A 124 0.53 3.23 -25.38
CA PRO A 124 -0.67 3.45 -26.19
C PRO A 124 -1.88 2.79 -25.54
N ASP A 125 -3.06 3.42 -25.65
CA ASP A 125 -4.32 2.94 -25.05
C ASP A 125 -4.57 1.44 -25.27
N ALA A 126 -4.36 0.94 -26.50
CA ALA A 126 -4.59 -0.47 -26.82
C ALA A 126 -3.67 -1.42 -26.05
N GLU A 127 -2.42 -1.04 -25.79
CA GLU A 127 -1.46 -1.86 -25.03
C GLU A 127 -1.78 -1.84 -23.53
N GLU A 128 -2.23 -0.69 -23.02
CA GLU A 128 -2.71 -0.54 -21.65
C GLU A 128 -3.97 -1.37 -21.41
N ASP A 129 -4.95 -1.30 -22.33
CA ASP A 129 -6.18 -2.09 -22.30
C ASP A 129 -5.90 -3.60 -22.29
N GLU A 130 -4.98 -4.07 -23.13
CA GLU A 130 -4.57 -5.48 -23.16
C GLU A 130 -3.94 -5.92 -21.83
N THR A 131 -3.14 -5.03 -21.23
CA THR A 131 -2.49 -5.25 -19.93
C THR A 131 -3.50 -5.28 -18.79
N ALA A 132 -4.44 -4.33 -18.76
CA ALA A 132 -5.54 -4.29 -17.80
C ALA A 132 -6.41 -5.55 -17.88
N ALA A 133 -6.79 -5.96 -19.11
CA ALA A 133 -7.57 -7.17 -19.31
C ALA A 133 -6.81 -8.44 -18.88
N ARG A 134 -5.48 -8.50 -19.07
CA ARG A 134 -4.63 -9.60 -18.58
C ARG A 134 -4.59 -9.62 -17.06
N ALA A 135 -4.30 -8.49 -16.42
CA ALA A 135 -4.24 -8.38 -14.96
C ALA A 135 -5.57 -8.81 -14.32
N ALA A 136 -6.70 -8.35 -14.85
CA ALA A 136 -8.02 -8.75 -14.37
C ALA A 136 -8.26 -10.28 -14.45
N ARG A 137 -7.81 -10.93 -15.54
CA ARG A 137 -7.90 -12.40 -15.66
C ARG A 137 -7.04 -13.12 -14.63
N LEU A 138 -5.81 -12.65 -14.40
CA LEU A 138 -4.90 -13.22 -13.42
C LEU A 138 -5.45 -13.10 -11.99
N ILE A 139 -6.02 -11.94 -11.64
CA ILE A 139 -6.66 -11.72 -10.34
C ILE A 139 -7.86 -12.66 -10.16
N ALA A 140 -8.73 -12.77 -11.18
CA ALA A 140 -9.87 -13.67 -11.13
C ALA A 140 -9.45 -15.14 -10.96
N GLU A 141 -8.37 -15.55 -11.63
CA GLU A 141 -7.80 -16.89 -11.47
C GLU A 141 -7.20 -17.10 -10.07
N ALA A 142 -6.49 -16.11 -9.52
CA ALA A 142 -5.93 -16.18 -8.18
C ALA A 142 -7.02 -16.37 -7.12
N TYR A 143 -8.13 -15.64 -7.23
CA TYR A 143 -9.30 -15.82 -6.36
C TYR A 143 -9.92 -17.20 -6.51
N LYS A 144 -10.11 -17.67 -7.75
CA LYS A 144 -10.66 -19.01 -8.03
C LYS A 144 -9.80 -20.13 -7.45
N ASN A 145 -8.49 -19.97 -7.48
CA ASN A 145 -7.53 -20.97 -7.02
C ASN A 145 -7.15 -20.82 -5.53
N GLY A 146 -7.65 -19.78 -4.84
CA GLY A 146 -7.31 -19.50 -3.45
C GLY A 146 -5.86 -19.05 -3.24
N THR A 147 -5.25 -18.43 -4.25
CA THR A 147 -3.86 -17.94 -4.23
C THR A 147 -3.74 -16.42 -4.24
N ALA A 148 -4.88 -15.70 -4.17
CA ALA A 148 -4.91 -14.24 -4.05
C ALA A 148 -4.36 -13.78 -2.69
N ALA A 149 -3.83 -12.56 -2.64
CA ALA A 149 -3.47 -11.92 -1.38
C ALA A 149 -4.77 -11.60 -0.58
N PRO A 150 -4.71 -11.55 0.76
CA PRO A 150 -5.87 -11.24 1.60
C PRO A 150 -6.63 -9.94 1.22
N TYR A 151 -5.91 -8.95 0.69
CA TYR A 151 -6.44 -7.63 0.32
C TYR A 151 -6.15 -7.31 -1.17
N MET A 152 -6.40 -8.25 -2.08
CA MET A 152 -6.18 -8.10 -3.54
C MET A 152 -7.38 -7.51 -4.28
#